data_AF-C6XGS9-F1
#
_entry.id   AF-C6XGS9-F1
#
_cell.length_a   1.000
_cell.length_b   1.000
_cell.length_c   1.000
_cell.angle_alpha   90.00
_cell.angle_beta   90.00
_cell.angle_gamma   90.00
#
_symmetry.space_group_name_H-M   'P 1'
#
loop_
_entity.id
_entity.type
_entity.pdbx_description
1 polymer ?
#
loop_
_entity_poly.entity_id
_entity_poly.type
_entity_poly.pdbx_seq_one_letter_code
_entity_poly.pdbx_strand_id
1 'polypeptide(L)'
;MILKNSTKLLLRGRNIVIFISFIDSIILWCQHSRHVDFVIDSLMNLALIMLIVLCRPVSHRRFFALLFIYLIIIFRFMLLIVKAVF
;
A
#
# COMPACT_ATOMS: atom_id res chain seq x y z
N MET A 1 12.93 -10.00 -21.99
CA MET A 1 12.70 -8.57 -22.30
C MET A 1 11.47 -8.00 -21.57
N ILE A 2 10.34 -8.72 -21.58
CA ILE A 2 9.06 -8.31 -20.92
C ILE A 2 9.23 -8.03 -19.43
N LEU A 3 9.86 -8.93 -18.66
CA LEU A 3 10.05 -8.79 -17.21
C LEU A 3 10.80 -7.50 -16.81
N LYS A 4 11.73 -7.04 -17.65
CA LYS A 4 12.52 -5.81 -17.43
C LYS A 4 11.68 -4.54 -17.62
N ASN A 5 10.69 -4.58 -18.52
CA ASN A 5 9.72 -3.49 -18.69
C ASN A 5 8.65 -3.52 -17.58
N SER A 6 8.15 -4.70 -17.21
CA SER A 6 7.19 -4.86 -16.13
C SER A 6 7.74 -4.40 -14.77
N THR A 7 9.02 -4.65 -14.49
CA THR A 7 9.68 -4.13 -13.28
C THR A 7 9.81 -2.61 -13.28
N LYS A 8 10.11 -1.98 -14.43
CA LYS A 8 10.10 -0.52 -14.57
C LYS A 8 8.70 0.06 -14.32
N LEU A 9 7.66 -0.59 -14.83
CA LEU A 9 6.26 -0.20 -14.59
C LEU A 9 5.87 -0.33 -13.11
N LEU A 10 6.24 -1.42 -12.45
CA LEU A 10 5.99 -1.64 -11.02
C LEU A 10 6.74 -0.64 -10.12
N LEU A 11 7.96 -0.28 -10.51
CA LEU A 11 8.74 0.77 -9.87
C LEU A 11 8.12 2.16 -10.03
N ARG A 12 7.51 2.46 -11.20
CA ARG A 12 6.73 3.69 -11.40
C ARG A 12 5.44 3.68 -10.59
N GLY A 13 4.71 2.55 -10.59
CA GLY A 13 3.49 2.36 -9.81
C GLY A 13 3.71 2.47 -8.29
N ARG A 14 4.94 2.29 -7.82
CA ARG A 14 5.32 2.42 -6.41
C ARG A 14 4.90 3.75 -5.80
N ASN A 15 5.16 4.85 -6.49
CA ASN A 15 4.84 6.18 -5.96
C ASN A 15 3.32 6.37 -5.83
N ILE A 16 2.54 5.82 -6.77
CA ILE A 16 1.08 5.85 -6.73
C ILE A 16 0.58 5.06 -5.51
N VAL A 17 1.11 3.86 -5.27
CA VAL A 17 0.71 3.03 -4.12
C VAL A 17 1.08 3.69 -2.78
N ILE A 18 2.25 4.32 -2.68
CA ILE A 18 2.64 5.09 -1.50
C ILE A 18 1.68 6.24 -1.27
N PHE A 19 1.29 6.96 -2.33
CA PHE A 19 0.33 8.06 -2.23
C PHE A 19 -1.06 7.58 -1.79
N ILE A 20 -1.55 6.46 -2.34
CA ILE A 20 -2.80 5.82 -1.90
C ILE A 20 -2.73 5.45 -0.42
N SER A 21 -1.63 4.83 0.03
CA SER A 21 -1.45 4.47 1.44
C SER A 21 -1.40 5.69 2.37
N PHE A 22 -0.92 6.83 1.89
CA PHE A 22 -0.94 8.08 2.66
C PHE A 22 -2.37 8.64 2.79
N ILE A 23 -3.14 8.62 1.70
CA ILE A 23 -4.56 9.00 1.72
C ILE A 23 -5.35 8.08 2.65
N ASP A 24 -5.11 6.77 2.60
CA ASP A 24 -5.76 5.78 3.47
C ASP A 24 -5.59 6.15 4.96
N SER A 25 -4.37 6.51 5.37
CA SER A 25 -4.09 6.98 6.74
C SER A 25 -4.83 8.29 7.09
N ILE A 26 -5.01 9.22 6.15
CA ILE A 26 -5.77 10.46 6.36
C ILE A 26 -7.25 10.15 6.57
N ILE A 27 -7.83 9.27 5.75
CA ILE A 27 -9.24 8.89 5.89
C ILE A 27 -9.47 8.15 7.23
N LEU A 28 -8.54 7.27 7.60
CA LEU A 28 -8.55 6.59 8.90
C LEU A 28 -8.46 7.57 10.07
N TRP A 29 -7.61 8.59 9.98
CA TRP A 29 -7.53 9.66 10.98
C TRP A 29 -8.85 10.40 11.13
N CYS A 30 -9.50 10.73 10.01
CA CYS A 30 -10.79 11.44 10.01
C CYS A 30 -11.93 10.60 10.60
N GLN A 31 -11.90 9.27 10.47
CA GLN A 31 -12.97 8.40 10.98
C GLN A 31 -12.80 7.96 12.44
N HIS A 32 -11.58 7.88 12.97
CA HIS A 32 -11.35 7.32 14.29
C HIS A 32 -11.47 8.35 15.43
N SER A 33 -12.48 8.18 16.29
CA SER A 33 -12.60 8.92 17.57
C SER A 33 -11.69 8.37 18.69
N ARG A 34 -11.07 7.19 18.51
CA ARG A 34 -10.16 6.57 19.49
C ARG A 34 -8.72 6.54 18.95
N HIS A 35 -7.81 7.20 19.67
CA HIS A 35 -6.42 7.38 19.26
C HIS A 35 -5.61 6.07 19.13
N VAL A 36 -5.94 5.02 19.89
CA VAL A 36 -5.15 3.77 19.92
C VAL A 36 -5.27 2.99 18.62
N ASP A 37 -6.48 2.85 18.10
CA ASP A 37 -6.75 2.12 16.85
C ASP A 37 -6.13 2.85 15.65
N PHE A 38 -6.16 4.18 15.65
CA PHE A 38 -5.46 5.00 14.65
C PHE A 38 -3.95 4.77 14.63
N VAL A 39 -3.31 4.66 15.80
CA VAL A 39 -1.85 4.45 15.88
C VAL A 39 -1.48 3.08 15.31
N ILE A 40 -2.25 2.03 15.62
CA ILE A 40 -2.02 0.68 15.12
C ILE A 40 -2.17 0.65 13.59
N ASP A 41 -3.23 1.25 13.06
CA ASP A 41 -3.48 1.30 11.62
C ASP A 41 -2.41 2.11 10.85
N SER A 42 -1.97 3.22 11.42
CA SER A 42 -0.89 4.03 10.86
C SER A 42 0.45 3.30 10.87
N LEU A 43 0.76 2.57 11.95
CA LEU A 43 1.95 1.72 12.04
C LEU A 43 1.93 0.61 11.00
N MET A 44 0.77 0.00 10.75
CA MET A 44 0.62 -1.03 9.73
C MET A 44 0.82 -0.47 8.32
N ASN A 45 0.24 0.70 8.01
CA ASN A 45 0.48 1.39 6.74
C ASN A 45 1.95 1.79 6.57
N LEU A 46 2.60 2.29 7.63
CA LEU A 46 4.03 2.62 7.61
C LEU A 46 4.90 1.37 7.34
N ALA A 47 4.60 0.25 7.99
CA ALA A 47 5.30 -1.01 7.78
C ALA A 47 5.16 -1.51 6.32
N LEU A 48 3.97 -1.40 5.75
CA LEU A 48 3.69 -1.73 4.35
C LEU A 48 4.48 -0.83 3.37
N ILE A 49 4.49 0.49 3.61
CA ILE A 49 5.27 1.44 2.81
C ILE A 49 6.77 1.12 2.89
N MET A 50 7.29 0.87 4.09
CA MET A 50 8.70 0.50 4.28
C MET A 50 9.06 -0.79 3.54
N LEU A 51 8.17 -1.79 3.57
CA LEU A 51 8.35 -3.03 2.81
C LEU A 51 8.42 -2.76 1.30
N ILE A 52 7.56 -1.89 0.78
CA ILE A 52 7.54 -1.50 -0.64
C ILE A 52 8.81 -0.76 -1.06
N VAL A 53 9.34 0.10 -0.19
CA VAL A 53 10.55 0.88 -0.48
C VAL A 53 11.79 -0.02 -0.47
N LEU A 54 11.89 -0.93 0.50
CA LEU A 54 13.02 -1.86 0.67
C LEU A 54 13.01 -3.00 -0.37
N CYS A 55 11.83 -3.47 -0.75
CA CYS A 55 11.70 -4.61 -1.64
C CYS A 55 11.96 -4.20 -3.11
N ARG A 56 13.22 -4.32 -3.56
CA ARG A 56 13.55 -4.22 -4.99
C ARG A 56 13.25 -5.55 -5.70
N PRO A 57 12.50 -5.54 -6.82
CA PRO A 57 12.16 -6.76 -7.55
C PRO A 57 13.36 -7.23 -8.40
N VAL A 58 14.37 -7.80 -7.75
CA VAL A 58 15.57 -8.35 -8.39
C VAL A 58 15.35 -9.81 -8.85
N SER A 59 14.31 -10.47 -8.33
CA SER A 59 13.94 -11.86 -8.65
C SER A 59 12.43 -11.99 -8.85
N HIS A 60 12.01 -12.97 -9.66
CA HIS A 60 10.60 -13.28 -9.94
C HIS A 60 9.76 -13.46 -8.67
N ARG A 61 10.33 -14.10 -7.62
CA ARG A 61 9.64 -14.28 -6.33
C ARG A 61 9.38 -12.96 -5.61
N ARG A 62 10.37 -12.06 -5.60
CA ARG A 62 10.24 -10.72 -5.00
C ARG A 62 9.30 -9.82 -5.79
N PHE A 63 9.23 -9.99 -7.10
CA PHE A 63 8.25 -9.32 -7.97
C PHE A 63 6.82 -9.70 -7.58
N PHE A 64 6.53 -11.00 -7.45
CA PHE A 64 5.20 -11.45 -7.01
C PHE A 64 4.86 -10.99 -5.60
N ALA A 65 5.83 -11.01 -4.68
CA ALA A 65 5.62 -10.48 -3.33
C ALA A 65 5.25 -8.99 -3.35
N LEU A 66 5.94 -8.17 -4.15
CA LEU A 66 5.63 -6.74 -4.29
C LEU A 66 4.23 -6.52 -4.88
N LEU A 67 3.89 -7.27 -5.93
CA LEU A 67 2.58 -7.23 -6.57
C LEU A 67 1.46 -7.59 -5.58
N PHE A 68 1.70 -8.61 -4.75
CA PHE A 68 0.74 -9.05 -3.73
C PHE A 68 0.53 -7.98 -2.65
N ILE A 69 1.60 -7.32 -2.20
CA ILE A 69 1.51 -6.20 -1.25
C ILE A 69 0.71 -5.04 -1.86
N TYR A 70 0.92 -4.72 -3.14
CA TYR A 70 0.15 -3.67 -3.82
C TYR A 70 -1.35 -4.01 -3.86
N LEU A 71 -1.68 -5.26 -4.20
CA LEU A 71 -3.07 -5.73 -4.20
C LEU A 71 -3.71 -5.62 -2.82
N ILE A 72 -3.00 -5.96 -1.74
CA ILE A 72 -3.50 -5.82 -0.37
C ILE A 72 -3.83 -4.36 -0.06
N ILE A 73 -2.93 -3.43 -0.38
CA ILE A 73 -3.14 -2.00 -0.09
C ILE A 73 -4.36 -1.45 -0.86
N ILE A 74 -4.47 -1.79 -2.15
CA ILE A 74 -5.60 -1.36 -2.98
C ILE A 74 -6.91 -1.95 -2.44
N PHE A 75 -6.92 -3.23 -2.07
CA PHE A 75 -8.08 -3.88 -1.50
C PHE A 75 -8.51 -3.24 -0.17
N ARG A 76 -7.55 -2.92 0.70
CA ARG A 76 -7.81 -2.26 1.98
C ARG A 76 -8.42 -0.87 1.78
N PHE A 77 -7.85 -0.10 0.86
CA PHE A 77 -8.35 1.22 0.50
C PHE A 77 -9.79 1.16 -0.05
N MET A 78 -10.10 0.18 -0.90
CA MET A 78 -11.46 -0.03 -1.40
C MET A 78 -12.45 -0.36 -0.26
N LEU A 79 -12.07 -1.23 0.68
CA LEU A 79 -12.89 -1.51 1.86
C LEU A 79 -13.12 -0.27 2.71
N LEU A 80 -12.09 0.57 2.87
CA LEU A 80 -12.19 1.82 3.62
C LEU A 80 -13.17 2.80 2.96
N ILE A 81 -13.12 2.93 1.64
CA ILE A 81 -14.08 3.73 0.86
C ILE A 81 -15.49 3.19 1.04
N VAL A 82 -15.70 1.87 0.91
CA VAL A 82 -17.03 1.27 1.10
C VAL A 82 -17.58 1.59 2.49
N LYS A 83 -16.77 1.47 3.54
CA LYS A 83 -17.15 1.81 4.92
C LYS A 83 -17.35 3.32 5.14
N ALA A 84 -16.75 4.17 4.33
CA ALA A 84 -16.95 5.61 4.41
C ALA A 84 -18.21 6.07 3.67
N VAL A 85 -18.63 5.32 2.64
CA VAL A 85 -19.79 5.63 1.80
C VAL A 85 -21.08 5.01 2.35
N PHE A 86 -21.01 3.83 2.98
CA PHE A 86 -22.11 3.14 3.65
C PHE A 86 -22.03 3.29 5.17
#